data_AF-A0A486VZ62-F1
#
_entry.id   AF-A0A486VZ62-F1
#
_cell.length_a   1.000
_cell.length_b   1.000
_cell.length_c   1.000
_cell.angle_alpha   90.00
_cell.angle_beta   90.00
_cell.angle_gamma   90.00
#
_symmetry.space_group_name_H-M   'P 1'
#
loop_
_entity.id
_entity.type
_entity.pdbx_description
1 polymer ?
#
loop_
_entity_poly.entity_id
_entity_poly.type
_entity_poly.pdbx_seq_one_letter_code
_entity_poly.pdbx_strand_id
1 'polypeptide(L)'
;MDARHQLLRALRTGYHAASKVEKPRIIEEFVLISRYHRKSAIWLLNCAVTNANQQRHPTPARSVYGVAVQLVLVVFYKASDRLCGKRLKMLLPLLIPAMEKHGNLNLNPALR
;
A
#
# COMPACT_ATOMS: atom_id res chain seq x y z
N MET A 1 18.47 18.15 -14.41
CA MET A 1 17.07 17.68 -14.60
C MET A 1 17.04 16.79 -15.82
N ASP A 2 16.63 15.54 -15.68
CA ASP A 2 16.69 14.53 -16.75
C ASP A 2 15.55 14.75 -17.77
N ALA A 3 15.88 14.75 -19.07
CA ALA A 3 14.95 15.00 -20.17
C ALA A 3 13.70 14.11 -20.11
N ARG A 4 13.84 12.87 -19.61
CA ARG A 4 12.72 11.92 -19.43
C ARG A 4 11.68 12.42 -18.42
N HIS A 5 12.13 13.08 -17.35
CA HIS A 5 11.24 13.63 -16.32
C HIS A 5 10.53 14.92 -16.79
N GLN A 6 11.09 15.64 -17.75
CA GLN A 6 10.42 16.78 -18.38
C GLN A 6 9.32 16.30 -19.33
N LEU A 7 9.62 15.31 -20.17
CA LEU A 7 8.63 14.67 -21.05
C LEU A 7 7.45 14.09 -20.27
N LEU A 8 7.74 13.38 -19.18
CA LEU A 8 6.71 12.84 -18.28
C LEU A 8 5.80 13.95 -17.75
N ARG A 9 6.37 15.06 -17.24
CA ARG A 9 5.59 16.18 -16.70
C ARG A 9 4.69 16.82 -17.77
N ALA A 10 5.17 16.96 -18.99
CA ALA A 10 4.40 17.52 -20.10
C ALA A 10 3.24 16.62 -20.53
N LEU A 11 3.46 15.31 -20.68
CA LEU A 11 2.43 14.37 -21.15
C LEU A 11 1.38 14.02 -20.09
N ARG A 12 1.70 14.23 -18.81
CA ARG A 12 0.83 13.89 -17.69
C ARG A 12 -0.51 14.64 -17.72
N THR A 13 -0.51 15.93 -17.99
CA THR A 13 -1.73 16.76 -18.04
C THR A 13 -2.64 16.28 -19.16
N GLY A 14 -2.08 16.04 -20.35
CA GLY A 14 -2.78 15.46 -21.48
C GLY A 14 -3.31 14.05 -21.21
N TYR A 15 -2.53 13.19 -20.55
CA TYR A 15 -2.95 11.83 -20.20
C TYR A 15 -4.14 11.80 -19.22
N HIS A 16 -4.17 12.71 -18.24
CA HIS A 16 -5.29 12.80 -17.29
C HIS A 16 -6.55 13.40 -17.91
N ALA A 17 -6.41 14.34 -18.85
CA ALA A 17 -7.54 14.93 -19.57
C ALA A 17 -8.06 14.05 -20.73
N ALA A 18 -7.22 13.15 -21.25
CA ALA A 18 -7.53 12.29 -22.37
C ALA A 18 -8.68 11.30 -22.09
N SER A 19 -9.48 11.06 -23.13
CA SER A 19 -10.48 10.01 -23.13
C SER A 19 -9.85 8.61 -23.09
N LYS A 20 -10.67 7.58 -22.81
CA LYS A 20 -10.20 6.17 -22.81
C LYS A 20 -9.57 5.75 -24.15
N VAL A 21 -10.00 6.37 -25.25
CA VAL A 21 -9.55 6.07 -26.61
C VAL A 21 -8.20 6.74 -26.92
N GLU A 22 -7.93 7.91 -26.36
CA GLU A 22 -6.70 8.68 -26.62
C GLU A 22 -5.53 8.27 -25.73
N LYS A 23 -5.82 7.74 -24.53
CA LYS A 23 -4.81 7.23 -23.58
C LYS A 23 -3.79 6.24 -24.17
N PRO A 24 -4.16 5.21 -24.96
CA PRO A 24 -3.18 4.28 -25.53
C PRO A 24 -2.14 4.98 -26.42
N ARG A 25 -2.57 5.96 -27.23
CA ARG A 25 -1.67 6.73 -28.10
C ARG A 25 -0.63 7.52 -27.30
N ILE A 26 -1.05 8.19 -26.23
CA ILE A 26 -0.16 8.93 -25.33
C ILE A 26 0.85 7.99 -24.64
N ILE A 27 0.40 6.79 -24.24
CA ILE A 27 1.29 5.78 -23.65
C ILE A 27 2.31 5.29 -24.67
N GLU A 28 1.92 5.01 -25.90
CA GLU A 28 2.81 4.55 -26.97
C GLU A 28 3.87 5.60 -27.31
N GLU A 29 3.47 6.87 -27.46
CA GLU A 29 4.39 7.98 -27.67
C GLU A 29 5.43 8.09 -26.54
N PHE A 30 4.98 7.99 -25.29
CA PHE A 30 5.90 7.99 -24.15
C PHE A 30 6.85 6.79 -24.17
N VAL A 31 6.36 5.58 -24.47
CA VAL A 31 7.17 4.36 -24.55
C VAL A 31 8.23 4.48 -25.64
N LEU A 32 7.87 5.00 -26.82
CA LEU A 32 8.78 5.17 -27.95
C LEU A 32 9.95 6.13 -27.62
N ILE A 33 9.67 7.23 -26.93
CA ILE A 33 10.68 8.26 -26.63
C ILE A 33 11.52 7.88 -25.40
N SER A 34 10.91 7.30 -24.37
CA SER A 34 11.57 7.06 -23.07
C SER A 34 12.18 5.66 -22.93
N ARG A 35 11.84 4.72 -23.84
CA ARG A 35 12.15 3.29 -23.76
C ARG A 35 11.65 2.59 -22.50
N TYR A 36 10.72 3.19 -21.75
CA TYR A 36 10.06 2.49 -20.66
C TYR A 36 9.12 1.40 -21.18
N HIS A 37 8.99 0.31 -20.42
CA HIS A 37 7.95 -0.67 -20.71
C HIS A 37 6.56 -0.06 -20.53
N ARG A 38 5.58 -0.47 -21.34
CA ARG A 38 4.20 0.04 -21.32
C ARG A 38 3.58 0.06 -19.92
N LYS A 39 3.80 -0.99 -19.13
CA LYS A 39 3.32 -1.06 -17.74
C LYS A 39 3.96 0.02 -16.85
N SER A 40 5.24 0.27 -17.02
CA SER A 40 5.96 1.33 -16.31
C SER A 40 5.48 2.70 -16.74
N ALA A 41 5.28 2.93 -18.05
CA ALA A 41 4.71 4.16 -18.59
C ALA A 41 3.33 4.48 -17.99
N ILE A 42 2.43 3.49 -17.99
CA ILE A 42 1.10 3.62 -17.37
C ILE A 42 1.22 3.96 -15.88
N TRP A 43 2.12 3.28 -15.17
CA TRP A 43 2.35 3.54 -13.75
C TRP A 43 2.88 4.97 -13.52
N LEU A 44 3.88 5.39 -14.29
CA LEU A 44 4.50 6.71 -14.24
C LEU A 44 3.54 7.86 -14.59
N LEU A 45 2.65 7.65 -15.57
CA LEU A 45 1.62 8.62 -15.96
C LEU A 45 0.45 8.68 -14.95
N ASN A 46 0.08 7.55 -14.33
CA ASN A 46 -1.02 7.49 -13.34
C ASN A 46 -0.59 7.90 -11.93
N CYS A 47 0.58 7.48 -11.48
CA CYS A 47 1.12 7.91 -10.20
C CYS A 47 1.34 9.41 -10.32
N ALA A 48 0.58 10.20 -9.56
CA ALA A 48 1.08 11.42 -8.95
C ALA A 48 2.60 11.54 -9.05
N VAL A 49 3.18 12.73 -9.22
CA VAL A 49 4.33 13.01 -8.36
C VAL A 49 3.79 13.12 -6.92
N THR A 50 3.10 12.08 -6.46
CA THR A 50 2.83 11.77 -5.07
C THR A 50 4.22 11.47 -4.61
N ASN A 51 4.82 12.48 -3.98
CA ASN A 51 6.03 12.39 -3.20
C ASN A 51 6.24 10.94 -2.78
N ALA A 52 7.44 10.39 -2.96
CA ALA A 52 7.83 9.08 -2.44
C ALA A 52 7.57 8.91 -0.91
N ASN A 53 7.09 9.98 -0.26
CA ASN A 53 6.67 10.10 1.11
C ASN A 53 5.15 10.09 1.36
N GLN A 54 4.29 9.92 0.34
CA GLN A 54 2.91 9.51 0.58
C GLN A 54 2.94 8.03 0.95
N GLN A 55 3.29 7.79 2.22
CA GLN A 55 2.77 6.64 2.97
C GLN A 55 1.34 6.44 2.46
N ARG A 56 1.04 5.25 1.92
CA ARG A 56 -0.33 4.88 1.57
C ARG A 56 -1.17 5.23 2.79
N HIS A 57 -1.83 6.38 2.77
CA HIS A 57 -2.83 6.66 3.76
C HIS A 57 -3.83 5.55 3.55
N PRO A 58 -4.09 4.72 4.58
CA PRO A 58 -5.15 3.75 4.48
C PRO A 58 -6.35 4.58 4.06
N THR A 59 -6.89 4.30 2.87
CA THR A 59 -8.24 4.74 2.52
C THR A 59 -9.08 4.49 3.75
N PRO A 60 -9.99 5.39 4.16
CA PRO A 60 -10.91 5.13 5.25
C PRO A 60 -11.91 4.05 4.79
N ALA A 61 -11.40 2.85 4.56
CA ALA A 61 -12.17 1.63 4.54
C ALA A 61 -12.80 1.58 5.93
N ARG A 62 -14.12 1.40 5.94
CA ARG A 62 -14.91 1.15 7.14
C ARG A 62 -14.19 0.10 7.97
N SER A 63 -13.43 0.54 8.96
CA SER A 63 -12.58 -0.37 9.70
C SER A 63 -13.50 -1.18 10.58
N VAL A 64 -13.71 -2.44 10.21
CA VAL A 64 -14.53 -3.39 10.98
C VAL A 64 -13.94 -3.59 12.38
N TYR A 65 -12.62 -3.36 12.52
CA TYR A 65 -11.88 -3.52 13.74
C TYR A 65 -11.45 -2.15 14.31
N GLY A 66 -11.91 -1.86 15.53
CA GLY A 66 -11.51 -0.65 16.23
C GLY A 66 -10.00 -0.57 16.49
N VAL A 67 -9.53 0.62 16.84
CA VAL A 67 -8.10 0.91 17.10
C VAL A 67 -7.50 -0.05 18.13
N ALA A 68 -8.26 -0.43 19.15
CA ALA A 68 -7.80 -1.39 20.16
C ALA A 68 -7.41 -2.76 19.57
N VAL A 69 -8.23 -3.31 18.66
CA VAL A 69 -7.94 -4.59 17.98
C VAL A 69 -6.70 -4.46 17.10
N GLN A 70 -6.54 -3.32 16.42
CA GLN A 70 -5.36 -3.08 15.57
C GLN A 70 -4.07 -3.03 16.40
N LEU A 71 -4.08 -2.32 17.54
CA LEU A 71 -2.94 -2.23 18.44
C LEU A 71 -2.55 -3.61 18.99
N VAL A 72 -3.53 -4.41 19.41
CA VAL A 72 -3.33 -5.78 19.86
C VAL A 72 -2.68 -6.64 18.76
N LEU A 73 -3.20 -6.59 17.54
CA LEU A 73 -2.64 -7.34 16.40
C LEU A 73 -1.22 -6.89 16.05
N VAL A 74 -0.89 -5.60 16.22
CA VAL A 74 0.48 -5.10 16.02
C VAL A 74 1.44 -5.66 17.06
N VAL A 75 1.02 -5.79 18.32
CA VAL A 75 1.85 -6.42 19.38
C VAL A 75 2.08 -7.89 19.05
N PHE A 76 1.04 -8.64 18.69
CA PHE A 76 1.17 -10.03 18.26
C PHE A 76 2.10 -10.18 17.05
N TYR A 77 1.94 -9.35 16.03
CA TYR A 77 2.78 -9.35 14.84
C TYR A 77 4.26 -9.12 15.16
N LYS A 78 4.57 -8.21 16.09
CA LYS A 78 5.95 -7.95 16.53
C LYS A 78 6.51 -9.11 17.35
N ALA A 79 5.71 -9.70 18.22
CA ALA A 79 6.12 -10.85 19.04
C ALA A 79 6.34 -12.12 18.21
N SER A 80 5.64 -12.26 17.08
CA SER A 80 5.69 -13.43 16.20
C SER A 80 6.65 -13.26 15.02
N ASP A 81 7.77 -12.56 15.17
CA ASP A 81 8.75 -12.33 14.08
C ASP A 81 8.15 -11.83 12.76
N ARG A 82 7.09 -11.02 12.84
CA ARG A 82 6.43 -10.42 11.68
C ARG A 82 5.84 -11.45 10.69
N LEU A 83 5.30 -12.56 11.18
CA LEU A 83 4.57 -13.56 10.38
C LEU A 83 3.46 -12.95 9.52
N CYS A 84 3.26 -13.53 8.33
CA CYS A 84 2.15 -13.14 7.46
C CYS A 84 0.80 -13.42 8.13
N GLY A 85 -0.22 -12.60 7.82
CA GLY A 85 -1.51 -12.65 8.52
C GLY A 85 -2.19 -14.03 8.54
N LYS A 86 -2.00 -14.85 7.49
CA LYS A 86 -2.53 -16.23 7.46
C LYS A 86 -1.89 -17.13 8.52
N ARG A 87 -0.57 -17.05 8.69
CA ARG A 87 0.16 -17.82 9.72
C ARG A 87 -0.11 -17.27 11.10
N LEU A 88 -0.14 -15.94 11.25
CA LEU A 88 -0.49 -15.28 12.51
C LEU A 88 -1.88 -15.73 12.98
N LYS A 89 -2.89 -15.75 12.10
CA LYS A 89 -4.25 -16.21 12.42
C LYS A 89 -4.28 -17.62 13.02
N MET A 90 -3.49 -18.55 12.49
CA MET A 90 -3.43 -19.92 13.00
C MET A 90 -2.70 -20.00 14.34
N LEU A 91 -1.74 -19.12 14.58
CA LEU A 91 -0.93 -19.11 15.80
C LEU A 91 -1.61 -18.37 16.96
N LEU A 92 -2.51 -17.42 16.68
CA LEU A 92 -3.18 -16.59 17.70
C LEU A 92 -3.79 -17.39 18.86
N PRO A 93 -4.53 -18.51 18.65
CA PRO A 93 -5.11 -19.27 19.76
C PRO A 93 -4.09 -19.83 20.74
N LEU A 94 -2.86 -20.11 20.26
CA LEU A 94 -1.75 -20.57 21.10
C LEU A 94 -1.00 -19.40 21.74
N LEU A 95 -0.86 -18.30 21.00
CA LEU A 95 -0.05 -17.15 21.40
C LEU A 95 -0.76 -16.28 22.46
N ILE A 96 -2.08 -16.12 22.38
CA ILE A 96 -2.90 -15.36 23.33
C ILE A 96 -2.67 -15.83 24.79
N PRO A 97 -2.92 -17.10 25.16
CA PRO A 97 -2.76 -17.55 26.54
C PRO A 97 -1.29 -17.53 27.01
N ALA A 98 -0.33 -17.74 26.11
CA ALA A 98 1.08 -17.65 26.43
C ALA A 98 1.49 -16.22 26.80
N MET A 99 1.05 -15.22 26.01
CA MET A 99 1.40 -13.81 26.26
C MET A 99 0.69 -13.23 27.49
N GLU A 100 -0.53 -13.66 27.80
CA GLU A 100 -1.22 -13.31 29.05
C GLU A 100 -0.48 -13.87 30.27
N LYS A 101 -0.06 -15.14 30.21
CA LYS A 101 0.66 -15.81 31.31
C LYS A 101 2.01 -15.16 31.63
N HIS A 102 2.70 -14.64 30.62
CA HIS A 102 4.01 -13.99 30.79
C HIS A 102 3.91 -12.49 31.09
N GLY A 103 2.69 -11.92 31.23
CA GLY A 103 2.49 -10.51 31.57
C GLY A 103 2.83 -9.53 30.44
N ASN A 104 3.06 -10.03 29.23
CA ASN A 104 3.40 -9.22 28.05
C ASN A 104 2.17 -8.57 27.41
N LEU A 105 0.96 -8.94 27.84
CA LEU A 105 -0.30 -8.42 27.33
C LEU A 105 -1.41 -8.59 28.37
N ASN A 106 -2.17 -7.53 28.66
CA ASN A 106 -3.41 -7.61 29.42
C ASN A 106 -4.57 -7.33 28.45
N LEU A 107 -5.13 -8.39 27.88
CA LEU A 107 -6.25 -8.29 26.96
C LEU A 107 -7.54 -8.00 27.74
N ASN A 108 -8.28 -6.99 27.30
CA ASN A 108 -9.64 -6.79 27.79
C ASN A 108 -10.47 -8.03 27.42
N PRO A 109 -11.24 -8.65 28.34
CA PRO A 109 -12.09 -9.80 28.04
C PRO A 109 -13.07 -9.57 26.87
N ALA A 110 -13.42 -8.32 26.57
CA ALA A 110 -14.24 -7.96 25.40
C ALA A 110 -13.51 -8.13 24.04
N LEU A 111 -12.21 -8.38 24.02
CA LEU A 111 -11.36 -8.50 22.83
C LEU A 111 -10.78 -9.92 22.65
N ARG A 112 -11.16 -10.86 23.52
CA ARG A 112 -10.79 -12.29 23.43
C ARG A 112 -11.64 -13.00 22.38
#